data_AF-A0A517QUE7-F1
#
_entry.id   AF-A0A517QUE7-F1
#
_cell.length_a   1.000
_cell.length_b   1.000
_cell.length_c   1.000
_cell.angle_alpha   90.00
_cell.angle_beta   90.00
_cell.angle_gamma   90.00
#
_symmetry.space_group_name_H-M   'P 1'
#
loop_
_entity.id
_entity.type
_entity.pdbx_description
1 polymer ?
#
loop_
_entity_poly.entity_id
_entity_poly.type
_entity_poly.pdbx_seq_one_letter_code
_entity_poly.pdbx_strand_id
1 'polypeptide(L)'
;MKPSLAVLCLVICCTSSPLMSQETPPTQKKVTSLDELVEILQAEKIEHQANIPEQYVVIPVKRGSLNSAQVIRWAARDGFVHFIQVIPVQIPEENLTTVESAMVRINHSYPVPGLGMNHDNNTTYFRFTVPILPRGFLLESEVKEYFSFSVNQAVQLLPTIQALAKGEVAAEEALEFHRSRIQQALGPLGAWRRELDGSQWVMKMTPQGEVTLEKDGKIVVDSLVNVKDDQMTFDDVTGELAVEGKGTYKFKIEGKTMTFTVVEDASEGRKQVLSSGPWSR
;
A
#
# COMPACT_ATOMS: atom_id res chain seq x y z
N MET A 1 -34.13 19.20 -58.74
CA MET A 1 -33.88 18.07 -57.81
C MET A 1 -32.86 18.53 -56.77
N LYS A 2 -33.19 18.34 -55.49
CA LYS A 2 -32.37 18.58 -54.29
C LYS A 2 -31.13 17.64 -54.23
N PRO A 3 -30.16 17.81 -53.31
CA PRO A 3 -30.03 18.81 -52.22
C PRO A 3 -28.71 19.63 -52.29
N SER A 4 -28.59 20.87 -51.82
CA SER A 4 -28.73 21.42 -50.46
C SER A 4 -27.77 20.82 -49.43
N LEU A 5 -26.61 21.45 -49.21
CA LEU A 5 -25.98 21.48 -47.89
C LEU A 5 -25.42 22.88 -47.63
N ALA A 6 -26.15 23.62 -46.79
CA ALA A 6 -25.65 24.82 -46.14
C ALA A 6 -24.62 24.38 -45.10
N VAL A 7 -23.37 24.82 -45.26
CA VAL A 7 -22.38 24.74 -44.18
C VAL A 7 -22.55 26.00 -43.34
N LEU A 8 -23.17 25.81 -42.19
CA LEU A 8 -23.27 26.78 -41.12
C LEU A 8 -21.86 27.04 -40.59
N CYS A 9 -21.32 28.25 -40.83
CA CYS A 9 -20.16 28.75 -40.10
C CYS A 9 -20.54 28.89 -38.62
N LEU A 10 -20.20 27.87 -37.82
CA LEU A 10 -20.19 28.01 -36.37
C LEU A 10 -18.94 28.78 -35.99
N VAL A 11 -19.12 30.08 -35.71
CA VAL A 11 -18.13 30.90 -35.01
C VAL A 11 -18.02 30.34 -33.61
N ILE A 12 -17.05 29.47 -33.37
CA ILE A 12 -16.60 29.15 -32.02
C ILE A 12 -15.65 30.28 -31.63
N CYS A 13 -16.16 31.20 -30.79
CA CYS A 13 -15.33 32.12 -30.05
C CYS A 13 -14.31 31.31 -29.25
N CYS A 14 -13.08 31.22 -29.76
CA CYS A 14 -11.92 30.87 -28.96
C CYS A 14 -11.69 32.01 -27.95
N THR A 15 -12.36 31.97 -26.80
CA THR A 15 -11.81 32.63 -25.62
C THR A 15 -10.63 31.77 -25.18
N SER A 16 -9.45 32.12 -25.70
CA SER A 16 -8.18 31.62 -25.20
C SER A 16 -8.07 32.02 -23.73
N SER A 17 -8.45 31.10 -22.84
CA SER A 17 -7.91 31.09 -21.49
C SER A 17 -6.38 31.11 -21.64
N PRO A 18 -5.65 31.94 -20.87
CA PRO A 18 -4.20 31.88 -20.89
C PRO A 18 -3.81 30.43 -20.62
N LEU A 19 -2.99 29.86 -21.51
CA LEU A 19 -2.27 28.63 -21.23
C LEU A 19 -1.67 28.81 -19.84
N MET A 20 -2.23 28.13 -18.84
CA MET A 20 -1.46 27.83 -17.64
C MET A 20 -0.21 27.15 -18.19
N SER A 21 0.95 27.76 -17.92
CA SER A 21 2.22 27.14 -18.19
C SER A 21 2.17 25.77 -17.55
N GLN A 22 2.03 24.72 -18.36
CA GLN A 22 2.39 23.39 -17.94
C GLN A 22 3.88 23.48 -17.68
N GLU A 23 4.25 23.65 -16.41
CA GLU A 23 5.62 23.45 -15.97
C GLU A 23 6.07 22.14 -16.60
N THR A 24 7.14 22.19 -17.40
CA THR A 24 7.71 20.99 -17.98
C THR A 24 8.02 20.06 -16.80
N PRO A 25 7.47 18.84 -16.74
CA PRO A 25 7.71 17.96 -15.62
C PRO A 25 9.22 17.83 -15.43
N PRO A 26 9.72 17.90 -14.18
CA PRO A 26 11.16 17.91 -13.94
C PRO A 26 11.79 16.71 -14.64
N THR A 27 12.86 16.97 -15.41
CA THR A 27 13.61 15.93 -16.10
C THR A 27 14.05 14.88 -15.09
N GLN A 28 13.43 13.69 -15.14
CA GLN A 28 13.76 12.62 -14.19
C GLN A 28 15.20 12.14 -14.43
N LYS A 29 16.02 12.17 -13.38
CA LYS A 29 17.42 11.74 -13.44
C LYS A 29 17.47 10.24 -13.75
N LYS A 30 18.32 9.86 -14.70
CA LYS A 30 18.59 8.46 -15.04
C LYS A 30 19.72 7.94 -14.15
N VAL A 31 19.61 6.67 -13.77
CA VAL A 31 20.59 5.91 -13.00
C VAL A 31 20.98 4.69 -13.83
N THR A 32 22.21 4.67 -14.32
CA THR A 32 22.74 3.67 -15.26
C THR A 32 23.70 2.68 -14.60
N SER A 33 24.26 3.04 -13.45
CA SER A 33 25.27 2.28 -12.73
C SER A 33 25.08 2.35 -11.22
N LEU A 34 25.79 1.46 -10.49
CA LEU A 34 25.90 1.57 -9.04
C LEU A 34 26.58 2.87 -8.61
N ASP A 35 27.60 3.33 -9.34
CA ASP A 35 28.33 4.55 -9.00
C ASP A 35 27.41 5.77 -9.02
N GLU A 36 26.56 5.91 -10.04
CA GLU A 36 25.55 6.98 -10.11
C GLU A 36 24.52 6.89 -8.99
N LEU A 37 24.11 5.68 -8.60
CA LEU A 37 23.24 5.48 -7.44
C LEU A 37 23.92 5.94 -6.15
N VAL A 38 25.19 5.57 -5.94
CA VAL A 38 25.97 5.98 -4.77
C VAL A 38 26.14 7.50 -4.73
N GLU A 39 26.39 8.16 -5.86
CA GLU A 39 26.43 9.62 -5.95
C GLU A 39 25.10 10.26 -5.53
N ILE A 40 23.96 9.69 -5.94
CA ILE A 40 22.63 10.15 -5.51
C ILE A 40 22.48 10.00 -4.00
N LEU A 41 22.80 8.83 -3.44
CA LEU A 41 22.71 8.59 -1.99
C LEU A 41 23.59 9.56 -1.19
N GLN A 42 24.80 9.86 -1.68
CA GLN A 42 25.71 10.84 -1.07
C GLN A 42 25.13 12.25 -1.14
N ALA A 43 24.61 12.68 -2.29
CA ALA A 43 24.00 13.99 -2.47
C ALA A 43 22.78 14.19 -1.56
N GLU A 44 21.98 13.13 -1.36
CA GLU A 44 20.83 13.12 -0.45
C GLU A 44 21.19 12.87 1.03
N LYS A 45 22.49 12.66 1.33
CA LYS A 45 23.00 12.35 2.68
C LYS A 45 22.33 11.12 3.31
N ILE A 46 21.98 10.14 2.49
CA ILE A 46 21.45 8.85 2.94
C ILE A 46 22.62 8.00 3.42
N GLU A 47 22.51 7.44 4.63
CA GLU A 47 23.50 6.50 5.16
C GLU A 47 23.54 5.22 4.32
N HIS A 48 24.74 4.82 3.89
CA HIS A 48 24.92 3.62 3.08
C HIS A 48 26.35 3.06 3.17
N GLN A 49 26.49 1.79 2.80
CA GLN A 49 27.78 1.11 2.60
C GLN A 49 27.82 0.49 1.20
N ALA A 50 28.65 1.02 0.32
CA ALA A 50 28.81 0.51 -1.04
C ALA A 50 29.96 -0.49 -1.14
N ASN A 51 29.77 -1.53 -1.96
CA ASN A 51 30.80 -2.44 -2.43
C ASN A 51 30.81 -2.40 -3.96
N ILE A 52 31.63 -1.48 -4.51
CA ILE A 52 31.75 -1.27 -5.95
C ILE A 52 32.26 -2.52 -6.68
N PRO A 53 33.29 -3.25 -6.20
CA PRO A 53 33.73 -4.49 -6.84
C PRO A 53 32.62 -5.53 -7.02
N GLU A 54 31.80 -5.73 -5.99
CA GLU A 54 30.69 -6.70 -6.00
C GLU A 54 29.35 -6.13 -6.51
N GLN A 55 29.35 -4.87 -6.94
CA GLN A 55 28.22 -4.16 -7.52
C GLN A 55 26.96 -4.17 -6.62
N TYR A 56 27.12 -3.85 -5.33
CA TYR A 56 25.97 -3.60 -4.46
C TYR A 56 26.17 -2.44 -3.47
N VAL A 57 25.06 -1.93 -2.95
CA VAL A 57 25.03 -0.98 -1.83
C VAL A 57 24.05 -1.47 -0.75
N VAL A 58 24.44 -1.31 0.51
CA VAL A 58 23.63 -1.61 1.69
C VAL A 58 23.14 -0.31 2.31
N ILE A 59 21.84 -0.20 2.53
CA ILE A 59 21.19 0.98 3.09
C ILE A 59 20.45 0.55 4.36
N PRO A 60 20.78 1.10 5.55
CA PRO A 60 20.04 0.82 6.78
C PRO A 60 18.56 1.23 6.66
N VAL A 61 17.66 0.40 7.17
CA VAL A 61 16.22 0.61 7.15
C VAL A 61 15.65 0.45 8.55
N LYS A 62 15.00 1.51 9.04
CA LYS A 62 14.23 1.50 10.28
C LYS A 62 12.80 1.96 9.99
N ARG A 63 11.83 1.05 10.08
CA ARG A 63 10.42 1.35 9.84
C ARG A 63 9.50 0.45 10.67
N GLY A 64 8.76 1.06 11.60
CA GLY A 64 7.95 0.30 12.56
C GLY A 64 8.82 -0.68 13.34
N SER A 65 8.45 -1.96 13.34
CA SER A 65 9.23 -3.05 13.95
C SER A 65 10.37 -3.58 13.07
N LEU A 66 10.47 -3.16 11.80
CA LEU A 66 11.55 -3.55 10.91
C LEU A 66 12.80 -2.71 11.20
N ASN A 67 13.86 -3.35 11.69
CA ASN A 67 15.18 -2.76 11.88
C ASN A 67 16.22 -3.66 11.22
N SER A 68 16.65 -3.31 10.02
CA SER A 68 17.49 -4.16 9.16
C SER A 68 18.17 -3.30 8.08
N ALA A 69 18.51 -3.90 6.94
CA ALA A 69 19.05 -3.18 5.80
C ALA A 69 18.43 -3.67 4.49
N GLN A 70 18.39 -2.77 3.51
CA GLN A 70 18.14 -3.12 2.13
C GLN A 70 19.46 -3.21 1.38
N VAL A 71 19.64 -4.26 0.59
CA VAL A 71 20.74 -4.41 -0.35
C VAL A 71 20.21 -4.14 -1.75
N ILE A 72 20.78 -3.16 -2.43
CA ILE A 72 20.55 -2.95 -3.87
C ILE A 72 21.75 -3.51 -4.61
N ARG A 73 21.54 -4.56 -5.41
CA ARG A 73 22.57 -5.16 -6.28
C ARG A 73 22.35 -4.75 -7.72
N TRP A 74 23.31 -4.05 -8.30
CA TRP A 74 23.28 -3.55 -9.66
C TRP A 74 23.91 -4.59 -10.62
N ALA A 75 23.15 -5.64 -10.95
CA ALA A 75 23.59 -6.71 -11.85
C ALA A 75 23.44 -6.31 -13.33
N ALA A 76 24.01 -5.17 -13.73
CA ALA A 76 23.83 -4.60 -15.07
C ALA A 76 24.31 -5.53 -16.20
N ARG A 77 25.33 -6.36 -15.95
CA ARG A 77 25.80 -7.39 -16.90
C ARG A 77 24.72 -8.41 -17.25
N ASP A 78 23.90 -8.76 -16.27
CA ASP A 78 22.78 -9.69 -16.43
C ASP A 78 21.48 -8.96 -16.83
N GLY A 79 21.49 -7.63 -16.86
CA GLY A 79 20.37 -6.80 -17.26
C GLY A 79 19.32 -6.56 -16.18
N PHE A 80 19.68 -6.73 -14.90
CA PHE A 80 18.76 -6.59 -13.77
C PHE A 80 19.33 -5.71 -12.65
N VAL A 81 18.41 -5.18 -11.83
CA VAL A 81 18.71 -4.63 -10.50
C VAL A 81 17.88 -5.38 -9.48
N HIS A 82 18.51 -5.82 -8.39
CA HIS A 82 17.83 -6.48 -7.29
C HIS A 82 17.69 -5.52 -6.11
N PHE A 83 16.49 -5.40 -5.58
CA PHE A 83 16.18 -4.75 -4.31
C PHE A 83 15.88 -5.86 -3.29
N ILE A 84 16.81 -6.10 -2.36
CA ILE A 84 16.76 -7.20 -1.41
C ILE A 84 16.60 -6.63 -0.01
N GLN A 85 15.37 -6.66 0.50
CA GLN A 85 15.09 -6.24 1.87
C GLN A 85 15.27 -7.42 2.82
N VAL A 86 16.21 -7.31 3.76
CA VAL A 86 16.38 -8.32 4.82
C VAL A 86 15.18 -8.28 5.76
N ILE A 87 14.66 -9.45 6.11
CA ILE A 87 13.68 -9.64 7.18
C ILE A 87 14.46 -10.21 8.36
N PRO A 88 14.69 -9.42 9.43
CA PRO A 88 15.67 -9.74 10.49
C PRO A 88 15.11 -10.75 11.49
N VAL A 89 14.71 -11.92 11.00
CA VAL A 89 14.23 -13.04 11.81
C VAL A 89 15.17 -14.21 11.57
N GLN A 90 15.87 -14.62 12.63
CA GLN A 90 16.63 -15.85 12.64
C GLN A 90 15.65 -17.03 12.71
N ILE A 91 15.71 -17.94 11.75
CA ILE A 91 14.87 -19.14 11.73
C ILE A 91 15.58 -20.26 12.51
N PRO A 92 14.96 -20.79 13.58
CA PRO A 92 15.46 -21.98 14.27
C PRO A 92 15.48 -23.19 13.35
N GLU A 93 16.48 -24.08 13.52
CA GLU A 93 16.68 -25.24 12.64
C GLU A 93 15.45 -26.16 12.61
N GLU A 94 14.82 -26.36 13.77
CA GLU A 94 13.60 -27.15 13.94
C GLU A 94 12.39 -26.62 13.15
N ASN A 95 12.39 -25.32 12.79
CA ASN A 95 11.30 -24.66 12.06
C ASN A 95 11.66 -24.33 10.61
N LEU A 96 12.87 -24.63 10.14
CA LEU A 96 13.32 -24.29 8.79
C LEU A 96 12.39 -24.84 7.70
N THR A 97 12.11 -26.15 7.74
CA THR A 97 11.25 -26.79 6.73
C THR A 97 9.83 -26.22 6.71
N THR A 98 9.29 -25.88 7.88
CA THR A 98 7.98 -25.22 8.00
C THR A 98 8.00 -23.84 7.34
N VAL A 99 9.03 -23.04 7.62
CA VAL A 99 9.20 -21.70 7.04
C VAL A 99 9.41 -21.76 5.53
N GLU A 100 10.24 -22.68 5.03
CA GLU A 100 10.47 -22.89 3.60
C GLU A 100 9.17 -23.24 2.87
N SER A 101 8.42 -24.22 3.39
CA SER A 101 7.13 -24.64 2.84
C SER A 101 6.12 -23.47 2.83
N ALA A 102 6.04 -22.71 3.92
CA ALA A 102 5.18 -21.53 4.01
C ALA A 102 5.56 -20.47 2.98
N MET A 103 6.86 -20.16 2.82
CA MET A 103 7.34 -19.18 1.85
C MET A 103 7.00 -19.55 0.42
N VAL A 104 7.11 -20.83 0.05
CA VAL A 104 6.70 -21.32 -1.28
C VAL A 104 5.21 -21.09 -1.50
N ARG A 105 4.36 -21.42 -0.52
CA ARG A 105 2.90 -21.21 -0.59
C ARG A 105 2.52 -19.73 -0.72
N ILE A 106 3.19 -18.87 0.05
CA ILE A 106 2.98 -17.41 -0.01
C ILE A 106 3.43 -16.88 -1.38
N ASN A 107 4.64 -17.21 -1.84
CA ASN A 107 5.15 -16.79 -3.14
C ASN A 107 4.21 -17.22 -4.29
N HIS A 108 3.68 -18.43 -4.26
CA HIS A 108 2.75 -18.91 -5.28
C HIS A 108 1.45 -18.06 -5.35
N SER A 109 1.03 -17.50 -4.22
CA SER A 109 -0.26 -16.78 -4.12
C SER A 109 -0.13 -15.27 -4.31
N TYR A 110 1.09 -14.73 -4.24
CA TYR A 110 1.33 -13.28 -4.27
C TYR A 110 1.51 -12.78 -5.71
N PRO A 111 0.97 -11.59 -6.06
CA PRO A 111 1.17 -11.00 -7.39
C PRO A 111 2.63 -10.75 -7.73
N VAL A 112 3.44 -10.43 -6.71
CA VAL A 112 4.88 -10.22 -6.84
C VAL A 112 5.58 -11.15 -5.83
N PRO A 113 5.96 -12.37 -6.25
CA PRO A 113 6.72 -13.27 -5.40
C PRO A 113 8.12 -12.71 -5.15
N GLY A 114 8.71 -13.04 -4.00
CA GLY A 114 10.02 -12.52 -3.64
C GLY A 114 10.58 -12.99 -2.30
N LEU A 115 9.83 -13.76 -1.50
CA LEU A 115 10.37 -14.35 -0.29
C LEU A 115 11.49 -15.33 -0.63
N GLY A 116 12.65 -15.15 0.00
CA GLY A 116 13.77 -16.08 -0.07
C GLY A 116 14.48 -16.21 1.28
N MET A 117 15.36 -17.21 1.36
CA MET A 117 16.11 -17.53 2.58
C MET A 117 17.60 -17.55 2.26
N ASN A 118 18.39 -17.01 3.18
CA ASN A 118 19.83 -17.21 3.21
C ASN A 118 20.12 -18.40 4.13
N HIS A 119 20.59 -19.50 3.56
CA HIS A 119 20.90 -20.73 4.30
C HIS A 119 22.20 -20.63 5.11
N ASP A 120 23.10 -19.69 4.79
CA ASP A 120 24.35 -19.53 5.53
C ASP A 120 24.10 -19.03 6.96
N ASN A 121 23.02 -18.27 7.15
CA ASN A 121 22.65 -17.68 8.43
C ASN A 121 21.18 -17.85 8.80
N ASN A 122 20.41 -18.68 8.11
CA ASN A 122 18.98 -18.93 8.33
C ASN A 122 18.16 -17.65 8.52
N THR A 123 18.42 -16.62 7.70
CA THR A 123 17.61 -15.39 7.68
C THR A 123 16.77 -15.31 6.42
N THR A 124 15.63 -14.64 6.50
CA THR A 124 14.74 -14.44 5.35
C THR A 124 14.92 -13.06 4.74
N TYR A 125 14.49 -12.92 3.49
CA TYR A 125 14.48 -11.65 2.78
C TYR A 125 13.31 -11.58 1.81
N PHE A 126 12.96 -10.37 1.41
CA PHE A 126 12.12 -10.12 0.24
C PHE A 126 12.98 -9.53 -0.88
N ARG A 127 13.04 -10.20 -2.03
CA ARG A 127 13.77 -9.78 -3.22
C ARG A 127 12.80 -9.36 -4.31
N PHE A 128 12.91 -8.11 -4.74
CA PHE A 128 12.27 -7.60 -5.95
C PHE A 128 13.32 -7.38 -7.03
N THR A 129 13.12 -7.96 -8.20
CA THR A 129 14.08 -7.87 -9.31
C THR A 129 13.44 -7.13 -10.47
N VAL A 130 14.11 -6.10 -10.96
CA VAL A 130 13.63 -5.30 -12.09
C VAL A 130 14.59 -5.43 -13.27
N PRO A 131 14.08 -5.74 -14.49
CA PRO A 131 14.90 -5.68 -15.68
C PRO A 131 15.20 -4.23 -16.03
N ILE A 132 16.44 -3.95 -16.41
CA ILE A 132 16.83 -2.65 -16.94
C ILE A 132 17.00 -2.67 -18.46
N LEU A 133 17.13 -3.85 -19.08
CA LEU A 133 17.25 -3.97 -20.53
C LEU A 133 15.87 -4.00 -21.23
N PRO A 134 15.76 -3.43 -22.46
CA PRO A 134 16.84 -2.78 -23.23
C PRO A 134 17.11 -1.32 -22.84
N ARG A 135 16.36 -0.75 -21.90
CA ARG A 135 16.43 0.68 -21.52
C ARG A 135 17.81 1.09 -20.98
N GLY A 136 18.52 0.18 -20.31
CA GLY A 136 19.84 0.37 -19.72
C GLY A 136 19.88 1.20 -18.43
N PHE A 137 18.72 1.66 -17.93
CA PHE A 137 18.66 2.53 -16.75
C PHE A 137 17.37 2.36 -15.95
N LEU A 138 17.40 2.83 -14.70
CA LEU A 138 16.23 3.19 -13.91
C LEU A 138 16.15 4.72 -13.80
N LEU A 139 14.95 5.26 -13.68
CA LEU A 139 14.75 6.63 -13.25
C LEU A 139 14.94 6.68 -11.74
N GLU A 140 15.42 7.82 -11.22
CA GLU A 140 15.62 8.00 -9.78
C GLU A 140 14.31 7.79 -8.98
N SER A 141 13.18 8.23 -9.55
CA SER A 141 11.83 7.95 -9.03
C SER A 141 11.54 6.46 -8.93
N GLU A 142 11.86 5.69 -9.97
CA GLU A 142 11.67 4.23 -9.97
C GLU A 142 12.55 3.55 -8.90
N VAL A 143 13.80 4.01 -8.72
CA VAL A 143 14.66 3.49 -7.63
C VAL A 143 14.00 3.73 -6.27
N LYS A 144 13.48 4.93 -6.02
CA LYS A 144 12.78 5.29 -4.77
C LYS A 144 11.50 4.46 -4.56
N GLU A 145 10.72 4.27 -5.62
CA GLU A 145 9.50 3.46 -5.59
C GLU A 145 9.80 1.98 -5.33
N TYR A 146 10.78 1.39 -6.01
CA TYR A 146 11.15 -0.02 -5.84
C TYR A 146 11.82 -0.30 -4.50
N PHE A 147 12.61 0.64 -4.00
CA PHE A 147 13.11 0.62 -2.62
C PHE A 147 11.95 0.58 -1.63
N SER A 148 11.02 1.53 -1.75
CA SER A 148 9.86 1.64 -0.87
C SER A 148 8.95 0.42 -0.94
N PHE A 149 8.74 -0.12 -2.14
CA PHE A 149 7.95 -1.31 -2.38
C PHE A 149 8.53 -2.53 -1.64
N SER A 150 9.83 -2.81 -1.83
CA SER A 150 10.48 -3.95 -1.17
C SER A 150 10.52 -3.81 0.36
N VAL A 151 10.73 -2.59 0.89
CA VAL A 151 10.56 -2.31 2.33
C VAL A 151 9.13 -2.60 2.79
N ASN A 152 8.12 -2.12 2.07
CA ASN A 152 6.70 -2.33 2.41
C ASN A 152 6.35 -3.82 2.48
N GLN A 153 6.81 -4.62 1.49
CA GLN A 153 6.56 -6.06 1.47
C GLN A 153 7.18 -6.73 2.70
N ALA A 154 8.44 -6.42 3.03
CA ALA A 154 9.09 -6.97 4.22
C ALA A 154 8.39 -6.59 5.53
N VAL A 155 7.93 -5.33 5.67
CA VAL A 155 7.15 -4.89 6.84
C VAL A 155 5.87 -5.70 6.98
N GLN A 156 5.15 -5.95 5.88
CA GLN A 156 3.91 -6.74 5.90
C GLN A 156 4.16 -8.21 6.22
N LEU A 157 5.27 -8.77 5.72
CA LEU A 157 5.64 -10.17 5.89
C LEU A 157 6.24 -10.48 7.28
N LEU A 158 6.89 -9.50 7.91
CA LEU A 158 7.63 -9.68 9.16
C LEU A 158 6.81 -10.39 10.25
N PRO A 159 5.55 -10.02 10.57
CA PRO A 159 4.77 -10.72 11.60
C PRO A 159 4.47 -12.18 11.24
N THR A 160 4.31 -12.50 9.96
CA THR A 160 4.09 -13.87 9.48
C THR A 160 5.34 -14.71 9.63
N ILE A 161 6.49 -14.19 9.21
CA ILE A 161 7.78 -14.88 9.36
C ILE A 161 8.11 -15.08 10.85
N GLN A 162 7.84 -14.09 11.70
CA GLN A 162 8.03 -14.23 13.15
C GLN A 162 7.17 -15.35 13.76
N ALA A 163 5.90 -15.46 13.36
CA ALA A 163 5.01 -16.49 13.86
C ALA A 163 5.45 -17.89 13.39
N LEU A 164 5.84 -18.03 12.12
CA LEU A 164 6.37 -19.28 11.57
C LEU A 164 7.68 -19.69 12.25
N ALA A 165 8.61 -18.76 12.46
CA ALA A 165 9.88 -19.01 13.12
C ALA A 165 9.72 -19.50 14.56
N LYS A 166 8.63 -19.12 15.23
CA LYS A 166 8.27 -19.57 16.58
C LYS A 166 7.44 -20.86 16.61
N GLY A 167 7.05 -21.39 15.45
CA GLY A 167 6.14 -22.54 15.37
C GLY A 167 4.70 -22.22 15.78
N GLU A 168 4.30 -20.94 15.80
CA GLU A 168 2.93 -20.50 16.15
C GLU A 168 1.92 -20.72 15.02
N VAL A 169 2.40 -20.95 13.80
CA VAL A 169 1.59 -21.10 12.58
C VAL A 169 2.16 -22.25 11.76
N ALA A 170 1.29 -23.14 11.28
CA ALA A 170 1.68 -24.22 10.36
C ALA A 170 1.87 -23.67 8.93
N ALA A 171 2.67 -24.36 8.10
CA ALA A 171 2.96 -23.91 6.74
C ALA A 171 1.69 -23.76 5.88
N GLU A 172 0.72 -24.65 6.06
CA GLU A 172 -0.56 -24.69 5.34
C GLU A 172 -1.45 -23.48 5.66
N GLU A 173 -1.29 -22.91 6.86
CA GLU A 173 -2.08 -21.79 7.37
C GLU A 173 -1.43 -20.43 7.11
N ALA A 174 -0.15 -20.43 6.71
CA ALA A 174 0.68 -19.23 6.59
C ALA A 174 0.06 -18.14 5.70
N LEU A 175 -0.57 -18.53 4.58
CA LEU A 175 -1.19 -17.59 3.65
C LEU A 175 -2.38 -16.88 4.28
N GLU A 176 -3.26 -17.63 4.94
CA GLU A 176 -4.46 -17.05 5.57
C GLU A 176 -4.07 -16.23 6.80
N PHE A 177 -3.12 -16.71 7.59
CA PHE A 177 -2.54 -15.93 8.67
C PHE A 177 -1.98 -14.60 8.15
N HIS A 178 -1.18 -14.61 7.09
CA HIS A 178 -0.61 -13.41 6.51
C HIS A 178 -1.68 -12.42 6.00
N ARG A 179 -2.70 -12.93 5.31
CA ARG A 179 -3.86 -12.13 4.86
C ARG A 179 -4.59 -11.50 6.03
N SER A 180 -4.81 -12.26 7.11
CA SER A 180 -5.47 -11.74 8.32
C SER A 180 -4.65 -10.61 8.96
N ARG A 181 -3.32 -10.69 8.95
CA ARG A 181 -2.43 -9.63 9.46
C ARG A 181 -2.44 -8.39 8.61
N ILE A 182 -2.40 -8.52 7.29
CA ILE A 182 -2.57 -7.37 6.38
C ILE A 182 -3.94 -6.73 6.60
N GLN A 183 -4.99 -7.55 6.72
CA GLN A 183 -6.34 -7.07 6.99
C GLN A 183 -6.44 -6.31 8.31
N GLN A 184 -5.83 -6.81 9.39
CA GLN A 184 -5.74 -6.13 10.67
C GLN A 184 -4.94 -4.83 10.58
N ALA A 185 -3.81 -4.82 9.86
CA ALA A 185 -2.96 -3.65 9.70
C ALA A 185 -3.63 -2.53 8.87
N LEU A 186 -4.48 -2.90 7.91
CA LEU A 186 -5.33 -1.93 7.20
C LEU A 186 -6.37 -1.30 8.12
N GLY A 187 -6.68 -1.93 9.26
CA GLY A 187 -7.71 -1.46 10.19
C GLY A 187 -9.00 -1.11 9.44
N PRO A 188 -9.55 0.09 9.62
CA PRO A 188 -10.82 0.47 9.02
C PRO A 188 -10.74 0.89 7.56
N LEU A 189 -9.55 0.96 6.96
CA LEU A 189 -9.36 1.44 5.58
C LEU A 189 -10.09 0.54 4.55
N GLY A 190 -10.32 1.06 3.34
CA GLY A 190 -10.97 0.31 2.26
C GLY A 190 -12.50 0.39 2.27
N ALA A 191 -13.14 -0.52 1.54
CA ALA A 191 -14.58 -0.52 1.32
C ALA A 191 -15.29 -1.51 2.26
N TRP A 192 -16.36 -1.04 2.89
CA TRP A 192 -17.22 -1.80 3.81
C TRP A 192 -18.66 -1.69 3.35
N ARG A 193 -19.41 -2.78 3.43
CA ARG A 193 -20.75 -2.92 2.86
C ARG A 193 -21.74 -3.42 3.90
N ARG A 194 -22.97 -2.97 3.81
CA ARG A 194 -24.09 -3.53 4.58
C ARG A 194 -25.39 -3.32 3.85
N GLU A 195 -26.37 -4.14 4.19
CA GLU A 195 -27.76 -3.89 3.85
C GLU A 195 -28.45 -3.23 5.04
N LEU A 196 -29.23 -2.18 4.78
CA LEU A 196 -30.05 -1.49 5.79
C LEU A 196 -31.29 -0.93 5.11
N ASP A 197 -32.46 -1.27 5.65
CA ASP A 197 -33.77 -0.84 5.16
C ASP A 197 -33.98 -1.10 3.65
N GLY A 198 -33.46 -2.24 3.17
CA GLY A 198 -33.55 -2.65 1.76
C GLY A 198 -32.59 -1.92 0.80
N SER A 199 -31.76 -1.01 1.30
CA SER A 199 -30.71 -0.34 0.53
C SER A 199 -29.34 -0.94 0.78
N GLN A 200 -28.50 -0.93 -0.26
CA GLN A 200 -27.09 -1.27 -0.15
C GLN A 200 -26.27 -0.04 0.23
N TRP A 201 -25.53 -0.14 1.32
CA TRP A 201 -24.65 0.92 1.80
C TRP A 201 -23.20 0.52 1.60
N VAL A 202 -22.38 1.45 1.11
CA VAL A 202 -20.94 1.26 0.95
C VAL A 202 -20.19 2.41 1.59
N MET A 203 -19.34 2.12 2.57
CA MET A 203 -18.44 3.09 3.18
C MET A 203 -17.01 2.83 2.69
N LYS A 204 -16.38 3.83 2.08
CA LYS A 204 -15.01 3.76 1.56
C LYS A 204 -14.12 4.68 2.38
N MET A 205 -13.04 4.15 2.95
CA MET A 205 -12.13 4.89 3.82
C MET A 205 -10.72 4.92 3.22
N THR A 206 -10.13 6.10 3.08
CA THR A 206 -8.78 6.29 2.53
C THR A 206 -7.73 6.46 3.63
N PRO A 207 -6.45 6.17 3.35
CA PRO A 207 -5.35 6.43 4.30
C PRO A 207 -5.24 7.89 4.75
N GLN A 208 -5.77 8.84 3.96
CA GLN A 208 -5.78 10.27 4.24
C GLN A 208 -6.87 10.69 5.25
N GLY A 209 -7.71 9.75 5.68
CA GLY A 209 -8.84 10.03 6.56
C GLY A 209 -10.06 10.56 5.82
N GLU A 210 -10.17 10.34 4.51
CA GLU A 210 -11.40 10.65 3.77
C GLU A 210 -12.34 9.45 3.82
N VAL A 211 -13.62 9.71 4.04
CA VAL A 211 -14.67 8.69 4.04
C VAL A 211 -15.77 9.09 3.08
N THR A 212 -16.11 8.20 2.15
CA THR A 212 -17.27 8.36 1.28
C THR A 212 -18.30 7.30 1.63
N LEU A 213 -19.54 7.72 1.86
CA LEU A 213 -20.69 6.87 2.11
C LEU A 213 -21.62 6.91 0.90
N GLU A 214 -21.88 5.73 0.34
CA GLU A 214 -22.78 5.52 -0.77
C GLU A 214 -24.03 4.76 -0.31
N LYS A 215 -25.19 5.16 -0.84
CA LYS A 215 -26.46 4.44 -0.73
C LYS A 215 -26.94 4.11 -2.15
N ASP A 216 -27.09 2.82 -2.44
CA ASP A 216 -27.51 2.30 -3.74
C ASP A 216 -26.65 2.84 -4.91
N GLY A 217 -25.34 2.98 -4.67
CA GLY A 217 -24.35 3.48 -5.63
C GLY A 217 -24.28 5.01 -5.78
N LYS A 218 -25.12 5.76 -5.07
CA LYS A 218 -25.07 7.23 -5.02
C LYS A 218 -24.31 7.69 -3.78
N ILE A 219 -23.34 8.59 -3.94
CA ILE A 219 -22.70 9.25 -2.80
C ILE A 219 -23.74 10.09 -2.04
N VAL A 220 -23.87 9.83 -0.75
CA VAL A 220 -24.83 10.51 0.13
C VAL A 220 -24.16 11.30 1.25
N VAL A 221 -22.91 10.96 1.61
CA VAL A 221 -22.08 11.71 2.57
C VAL A 221 -20.61 11.56 2.18
N ASP A 222 -19.87 12.66 2.21
CA ASP A 222 -18.41 12.68 2.31
C ASP A 222 -18.03 13.26 3.67
N SER A 223 -17.15 12.57 4.40
CA SER A 223 -16.71 12.93 5.75
C SER A 223 -15.19 12.90 5.85
N LEU A 224 -14.64 13.64 6.80
CA LEU A 224 -13.30 13.42 7.33
C LEU A 224 -13.39 12.55 8.57
N VAL A 225 -12.47 11.59 8.71
CA VAL A 225 -12.39 10.71 9.87
C VAL A 225 -11.02 10.83 10.52
N ASN A 226 -11.04 10.99 11.84
CA ASN A 226 -9.85 10.82 12.67
C ASN A 226 -9.94 9.46 13.38
N VAL A 227 -8.94 8.60 13.15
CA VAL A 227 -8.85 7.28 13.79
C VAL A 227 -7.80 7.35 14.89
N LYS A 228 -8.21 7.06 16.12
CA LYS A 228 -7.31 6.95 17.28
C LYS A 228 -7.65 5.68 18.05
N ASP A 229 -6.70 4.76 18.12
CA ASP A 229 -6.86 3.46 18.76
C ASP A 229 -8.08 2.69 18.20
N ASP A 230 -9.07 2.40 19.05
CA ASP A 230 -10.33 1.74 18.71
C ASP A 230 -11.47 2.71 18.42
N GLN A 231 -11.19 4.00 18.23
CA GLN A 231 -12.19 5.04 18.02
C GLN A 231 -12.03 5.78 16.71
N MET A 232 -13.18 6.16 16.13
CA MET A 232 -13.29 7.01 14.96
C MET A 232 -14.20 8.19 15.26
N THR A 233 -13.74 9.38 14.91
CA THR A 233 -14.56 10.59 14.92
C THR A 233 -14.81 11.04 13.49
N PHE A 234 -16.07 11.00 13.07
CA PHE A 234 -16.55 11.44 11.76
C PHE A 234 -16.96 12.91 11.81
N ASP A 235 -16.58 13.65 10.78
CA ASP A 235 -16.91 15.06 10.54
C ASP A 235 -17.44 15.19 9.11
N ASP A 236 -18.75 15.26 8.95
CA ASP A 236 -19.38 15.26 7.61
C ASP A 236 -19.11 16.61 6.94
N VAL A 237 -18.60 16.55 5.71
CA VAL A 237 -18.21 17.73 4.93
C VAL A 237 -19.32 18.11 3.95
N THR A 238 -19.82 17.13 3.18
CA THR A 238 -20.85 17.35 2.15
C THR A 238 -21.73 16.12 2.00
N GLY A 239 -22.91 16.30 1.38
CA GLY A 239 -23.81 15.21 1.02
C GLY A 239 -25.25 15.45 1.43
N GLU A 240 -26.18 14.75 0.79
CA GLU A 240 -27.61 14.84 1.05
C GLU A 240 -27.99 14.41 2.48
N LEU A 241 -27.19 13.52 3.07
CA LEU A 241 -27.38 13.00 4.42
C LEU A 241 -26.31 13.51 5.40
N ALA A 242 -25.47 14.47 5.00
CA ALA A 242 -24.46 15.05 5.87
C ALA A 242 -25.11 15.83 7.02
N VAL A 243 -24.57 15.66 8.23
CA VAL A 243 -25.09 16.34 9.42
C VAL A 243 -24.00 17.16 10.08
N GLU A 244 -24.35 18.39 10.48
CA GLU A 244 -23.44 19.27 11.23
C GLU A 244 -23.09 18.66 12.59
N GLY A 245 -21.82 18.75 12.96
CA GLY A 245 -21.30 18.22 14.22
C GLY A 245 -20.70 16.82 14.08
N LYS A 246 -19.80 16.51 15.02
CA LYS A 246 -18.98 15.31 14.97
C LYS A 246 -19.69 14.12 15.62
N GLY A 247 -19.45 12.93 15.07
CA GLY A 247 -19.90 11.66 15.63
C GLY A 247 -18.71 10.77 15.98
N THR A 248 -18.59 10.37 17.24
CA THR A 248 -17.53 9.47 17.72
C THR A 248 -18.07 8.09 18.00
N TYR A 249 -17.37 7.08 17.49
CA TYR A 249 -17.73 5.68 17.57
C TYR A 249 -16.51 4.85 17.95
N LYS A 250 -16.72 3.85 18.80
CA LYS A 250 -15.79 2.72 18.90
C LYS A 250 -16.02 1.78 17.74
N PHE A 251 -14.95 1.23 17.19
CA PHE A 251 -15.02 0.20 16.16
C PHE A 251 -14.28 -1.06 16.59
N LYS A 252 -14.78 -2.19 16.12
CA LYS A 252 -14.13 -3.50 16.29
C LYS A 252 -14.11 -4.19 14.94
N ILE A 253 -12.97 -4.79 14.59
CA ILE A 253 -12.80 -5.58 13.36
C ILE A 253 -12.46 -7.01 13.76
N GLU A 254 -13.30 -7.95 13.31
CA GLU A 254 -13.11 -9.39 13.50
C GLU A 254 -13.22 -10.07 12.13
N GLY A 255 -12.07 -10.49 11.59
CA GLY A 255 -12.01 -11.01 10.23
C GLY A 255 -12.50 -9.97 9.21
N LYS A 256 -13.55 -10.31 8.46
CA LYS A 256 -14.17 -9.46 7.43
C LYS A 256 -15.33 -8.61 7.93
N THR A 257 -15.57 -8.59 9.24
CA THR A 257 -16.69 -7.87 9.84
C THR A 257 -16.20 -6.69 10.67
N MET A 258 -16.84 -5.54 10.51
CA MET A 258 -16.63 -4.35 11.35
C MET A 258 -17.92 -3.94 12.03
N THR A 259 -17.87 -3.66 13.32
CA THR A 259 -19.02 -3.16 14.09
C THR A 259 -18.69 -1.83 14.73
N PHE A 260 -19.65 -0.92 14.74
CA PHE A 260 -19.54 0.35 15.46
C PHE A 260 -20.39 0.34 16.73
N THR A 261 -19.88 0.96 17.79
CA THR A 261 -20.61 1.28 19.01
C THR A 261 -20.56 2.78 19.22
N VAL A 262 -21.72 3.42 19.37
CA VAL A 262 -21.81 4.87 19.59
C VAL A 262 -21.08 5.23 20.87
N VAL A 263 -20.18 6.22 20.80
CA VAL A 263 -19.60 6.87 22.00
C VAL A 263 -20.35 8.17 22.24
N GLU A 264 -20.41 9.03 21.22
CA GLU A 264 -21.07 10.33 21.27
C GLU A 264 -21.46 10.74 19.85
N ASP A 265 -22.76 10.89 19.58
CA ASP A 265 -23.23 11.49 18.32
C ASP A 265 -24.66 12.02 18.49
N ALA A 266 -24.85 13.28 18.12
CA ALA A 266 -26.16 13.93 18.13
C ALA A 266 -27.01 13.54 16.90
N SER A 267 -26.40 13.03 15.83
CA SER A 267 -27.09 12.63 14.60
C SER A 267 -27.73 11.25 14.74
N GLU A 268 -29.06 11.20 14.83
CA GLU A 268 -29.80 9.92 14.82
C GLU A 268 -29.59 9.14 13.52
N GLY A 269 -29.53 9.84 12.38
CA GLY A 269 -29.29 9.21 11.07
C GLY A 269 -27.93 8.54 10.98
N ARG A 270 -26.86 9.22 11.40
CA ARG A 270 -25.51 8.67 11.40
C ARG A 270 -25.38 7.51 12.39
N LYS A 271 -25.99 7.61 13.57
CA LYS A 271 -26.11 6.49 14.53
C LYS A 271 -26.78 5.28 13.90
N GLN A 272 -27.93 5.47 13.26
CA GLN A 272 -28.65 4.38 12.61
C GLN A 272 -27.80 3.73 11.52
N VAL A 273 -27.17 4.50 10.63
CA VAL A 273 -26.40 3.93 9.52
C VAL A 273 -25.11 3.26 9.99
N LEU A 274 -24.37 3.82 10.93
CA LEU A 274 -23.09 3.25 11.35
C LEU A 274 -23.23 2.08 12.33
N SER A 275 -24.16 2.16 13.30
CA SER A 275 -24.14 1.28 14.49
C SER A 275 -25.25 0.23 14.58
N SER A 276 -26.26 0.27 13.70
CA SER A 276 -27.39 -0.68 13.76
C SER A 276 -27.08 -2.12 13.31
N GLY A 277 -25.84 -2.40 12.89
CA GLY A 277 -25.46 -3.74 12.43
C GLY A 277 -24.00 -3.82 11.97
N PRO A 278 -23.54 -5.04 11.66
CA PRO A 278 -22.19 -5.26 11.14
C PRO A 278 -22.05 -4.78 9.70
N TRP A 279 -20.86 -4.26 9.41
CA TRP A 279 -20.36 -4.00 8.07
C TRP A 279 -19.48 -5.16 7.61
N SER A 280 -19.52 -5.49 6.33
CA SER A 280 -18.75 -6.57 5.70
C SER A 280 -17.82 -6.03 4.63
N ARG A 281 -16.57 -6.46 4.62
CA ARG A 281 -15.57 -6.00 3.64
C ARG A 281 -15.78 -6.63 2.26
#